data_AF-A0A948PLX5-F1
#
_entry.id   AF-A0A948PLX5-F1
#
_cell.length_a   1.000
_cell.length_b   1.000
_cell.length_c   1.000
_cell.angle_alpha   90.00
_cell.angle_beta   90.00
_cell.angle_gamma   90.00
#
_symmetry.space_group_name_H-M   'P 1'
#
loop_
_entity.id
_entity.type
_entity.pdbx_description
1 polymer ?
#
loop_
_entity_poly.entity_id
_entity_poly.type
_entity_poly.pdbx_seq_one_letter_code
_entity_poly.pdbx_strand_id
1 'polypeptide(L)'
;MNNENPRSSSPQESSNPEEKKLEESMKEPTIEEQKLSEEDEERYEQWMEDHPEIVIAPEDLRECGPEIAELEEMLTSFELTYSLAELHLIIDLRPEDVANYPLRESAKAALTPIVTQLNALKRETNITQEKYDEIRAKYQHLSRAVGMINRNKVDHTR
;
A
#
# COMPACT_ATOMS: atom_id res chain seq x y z
N MET A 1 -60.86 48.05 47.26
CA MET A 1 -59.50 48.41 47.73
C MET A 1 -58.58 47.26 47.36
N ASN A 2 -57.67 47.52 46.41
CA ASN A 2 -56.23 47.18 46.37
C ASN A 2 -55.80 45.80 46.94
N ASN A 3 -54.93 44.98 46.35
CA ASN A 3 -53.94 45.13 45.29
C ASN A 3 -53.46 43.72 44.86
N GLU A 4 -53.09 43.60 43.58
CA GLU A 4 -51.94 42.87 43.03
C GLU A 4 -51.67 41.39 43.37
N ASN A 5 -51.88 40.54 42.36
CA ASN A 5 -51.26 39.23 42.19
C ASN A 5 -49.95 39.39 41.36
N PRO A 6 -48.80 38.78 41.73
CA PRO A 6 -47.62 38.78 40.87
C PRO A 6 -47.54 37.52 39.97
N ARG A 7 -47.25 37.79 38.68
CA ARG A 7 -46.36 37.11 37.71
C ARG A 7 -45.70 35.78 38.16
N SER A 8 -45.40 34.79 37.33
CA SER A 8 -45.39 34.57 35.87
C SER A 8 -44.96 33.10 35.67
N SER A 9 -45.32 32.49 34.53
CA SER A 9 -44.38 31.85 33.57
C SER A 9 -45.02 30.71 32.77
N SER A 10 -45.14 31.03 31.49
CA SER A 10 -45.15 30.31 30.20
C SER A 10 -45.16 28.78 30.07
N PRO A 11 -45.71 28.29 28.93
CA PRO A 11 -45.85 26.88 28.54
C PRO A 11 -44.64 26.37 27.73
N GLN A 12 -44.53 25.06 27.47
CA GLN A 12 -44.44 24.53 26.09
C GLN A 12 -44.36 23.00 25.99
N GLU A 13 -45.04 22.52 24.95
CA GLU A 13 -45.10 21.18 24.39
C GLU A 13 -43.74 20.54 24.10
N SER A 14 -43.74 19.23 24.27
CA SER A 14 -42.69 18.28 23.94
C SER A 14 -42.53 18.11 22.43
N SER A 15 -41.35 18.46 21.90
CA SER A 15 -40.93 18.06 20.55
C SER A 15 -39.76 17.07 20.65
N ASN A 16 -39.96 15.90 20.04
CA ASN A 16 -39.10 14.74 20.00
C ASN A 16 -37.75 15.02 19.27
N PRO A 17 -36.57 14.60 19.79
CA PRO A 17 -35.26 14.94 19.19
C PRO A 17 -34.70 13.93 18.17
N GLU A 18 -35.49 13.00 17.62
CA GLU A 18 -34.98 11.87 16.82
C GLU A 18 -34.85 12.07 15.31
N GLU A 19 -35.04 13.27 14.76
CA GLU A 19 -34.89 13.52 13.30
C GLU A 19 -33.60 14.25 12.91
N LYS A 20 -32.59 14.30 13.77
CA LYS A 20 -31.38 15.10 13.54
C LYS A 20 -30.06 14.32 13.53
N LYS A 21 -30.03 13.15 12.88
CA LYS A 21 -28.76 12.45 12.61
C LYS A 21 -28.78 11.53 11.38
N LEU A 22 -29.34 12.01 10.27
CA LEU A 22 -29.21 11.36 8.96
C LEU A 22 -28.80 12.33 7.83
N GLU A 23 -28.39 13.55 8.19
CA GLU A 23 -27.73 14.52 7.31
C GLU A 23 -26.29 14.77 7.79
N GLU A 24 -25.45 13.74 7.83
CA GLU A 24 -24.01 13.95 7.77
C GLU A 24 -23.57 13.82 6.32
N SER A 25 -23.97 14.85 5.57
CA SER A 25 -23.18 15.53 4.55
C SER A 25 -22.47 14.60 3.54
N MET A 26 -23.16 14.35 2.43
CA MET A 26 -22.50 14.35 1.12
C MET A 26 -21.80 15.71 0.99
N LYS A 27 -20.52 15.80 1.40
CA LYS A 27 -19.69 16.94 1.03
C LYS A 27 -19.47 16.81 -0.48
N GLU A 28 -20.15 17.65 -1.24
CA GLU A 28 -19.72 17.93 -2.61
C GLU A 28 -18.24 18.33 -2.54
N PRO A 29 -17.37 17.72 -3.37
CA PRO A 29 -15.98 18.10 -3.38
C PRO A 29 -15.90 19.60 -3.72
N THR A 30 -15.12 20.30 -2.92
CA THR A 30 -14.88 21.72 -3.09
C THR A 30 -14.29 21.94 -4.49
N ILE A 31 -14.58 23.07 -5.14
CA ILE A 31 -14.04 23.40 -6.48
C ILE A 31 -12.50 23.22 -6.55
N GLU A 32 -11.80 23.50 -5.45
CA GLU A 32 -10.36 23.25 -5.30
C GLU A 32 -9.99 21.76 -5.29
N GLU A 33 -10.81 20.90 -4.68
CA GLU A 33 -10.61 19.44 -4.67
C GLU A 33 -10.92 18.81 -6.05
N GLN A 34 -11.88 19.38 -6.79
CA GLN A 34 -12.18 18.97 -8.16
C GLN A 34 -11.06 19.34 -9.14
N LYS A 35 -10.54 20.58 -9.06
CA LYS A 35 -9.42 21.01 -9.90
C LYS A 35 -8.13 20.23 -9.64
N LEU A 36 -7.84 19.92 -8.37
CA LEU A 36 -6.68 19.10 -8.02
C LEU A 36 -6.81 17.67 -8.60
N SER A 37 -8.02 17.13 -8.63
CA SER A 37 -8.32 15.83 -9.25
C SER A 37 -8.15 15.85 -10.77
N GLU A 38 -8.58 16.92 -11.44
CA GLU A 38 -8.41 17.11 -12.90
C GLU A 38 -6.92 17.30 -13.25
N GLU A 39 -6.18 18.10 -12.48
CA GLU A 39 -4.73 18.30 -12.67
C GLU A 39 -3.92 17.01 -12.45
N ASP A 40 -4.33 16.17 -11.49
CA ASP A 40 -3.71 14.86 -11.26
C ASP A 40 -4.04 13.87 -12.40
N GLU A 41 -5.24 13.93 -12.95
CA GLU A 41 -5.67 13.11 -14.09
C GLU A 41 -4.93 13.51 -15.37
N GLU A 42 -4.84 14.81 -15.69
CA GLU A 42 -4.05 15.32 -16.81
C GLU A 42 -2.56 14.95 -16.68
N ARG A 43 -1.99 15.04 -15.47
CA ARG A 43 -0.61 14.60 -15.21
C ARG A 43 -0.43 13.10 -15.40
N TYR A 44 -1.41 12.30 -15.02
CA TYR A 44 -1.39 10.86 -15.23
C TYR A 44 -1.52 10.51 -16.72
N GLU A 45 -2.41 11.18 -17.45
CA GLU A 45 -2.56 11.03 -18.90
C GLU A 45 -1.27 11.39 -19.64
N GLN A 46 -0.67 12.54 -19.32
CA GLN A 46 0.61 12.95 -19.89
C GLN A 46 1.72 11.93 -19.61
N TRP A 47 1.76 11.37 -18.39
CA TRP A 47 2.71 10.33 -18.05
C TRP A 47 2.50 9.04 -18.84
N MET A 48 1.25 8.65 -19.10
CA MET A 48 0.92 7.49 -19.93
C MET A 48 1.31 7.70 -21.40
N GLU A 49 1.21 8.94 -21.91
CA GLU A 49 1.69 9.30 -23.25
C GLU A 49 3.22 9.25 -23.36
N ASP A 50 3.92 9.76 -22.35
CA ASP A 50 5.39 9.80 -22.31
C ASP A 50 6.03 8.43 -22.01
N HIS A 51 5.24 7.50 -21.43
CA HIS A 51 5.67 6.16 -21.06
C HIS A 51 4.78 5.07 -21.70
N PRO A 52 4.79 4.90 -23.03
CA PRO A 52 3.99 3.88 -23.69
C PRO A 52 4.40 2.49 -23.22
N GLU A 53 3.41 1.63 -22.96
CA GLU A 53 3.67 0.23 -22.60
C GLU A 53 4.28 -0.51 -23.79
N ILE A 54 5.56 -0.85 -23.70
CA ILE A 54 6.27 -1.62 -24.73
C ILE A 54 5.90 -3.09 -24.56
N VAL A 55 5.10 -3.61 -25.49
CA VAL A 55 4.80 -5.04 -25.63
C VAL A 55 5.85 -5.67 -26.54
N ILE A 56 6.65 -6.59 -26.00
CA ILE A 56 7.64 -7.36 -26.77
C ILE A 56 6.92 -8.51 -27.46
N ALA A 57 7.16 -8.70 -28.75
CA ALA A 57 6.56 -9.78 -29.50
C ALA A 57 7.09 -11.14 -29.00
N PRO A 58 6.29 -12.23 -29.01
CA PRO A 58 6.72 -13.53 -28.47
C PRO A 58 8.02 -14.07 -29.11
N GLU A 59 8.30 -13.70 -30.36
CA GLU A 59 9.48 -14.13 -31.10
C GLU A 59 10.74 -13.37 -30.68
N ASP A 60 10.58 -12.18 -30.08
CA ASP A 60 11.66 -11.31 -29.61
C ASP A 60 11.94 -11.49 -28.11
N LEU A 61 11.24 -12.42 -27.44
CA LEU A 61 11.49 -12.75 -26.05
C LEU A 61 12.84 -13.43 -25.87
N ARG A 62 13.63 -12.93 -24.91
CA ARG A 62 14.95 -13.46 -24.60
C ARG A 62 14.83 -14.81 -23.86
N GLU A 63 15.87 -15.64 -23.93
CA GLU A 63 15.94 -16.87 -23.14
C GLU A 63 16.03 -16.54 -21.66
N CYS A 64 15.17 -17.16 -20.84
CA CYS A 64 15.07 -16.87 -19.40
C CYS A 64 16.13 -17.55 -18.51
N GLY A 65 16.98 -18.44 -19.05
CA GLY A 65 17.88 -19.29 -18.27
C GLY A 65 18.87 -18.54 -17.37
N PRO A 66 19.67 -17.59 -17.92
CA PRO A 66 20.63 -16.80 -17.13
C PRO A 66 19.95 -15.97 -16.03
N GLU A 67 18.86 -15.29 -16.35
CA GLU A 67 18.15 -14.40 -15.44
C GLU A 67 17.46 -15.16 -14.30
N ILE A 68 16.99 -16.39 -14.56
CA ILE A 68 16.49 -17.28 -13.50
C ILE A 68 17.62 -17.62 -12.53
N ALA A 69 18.80 -17.98 -13.03
CA ALA A 69 19.94 -18.34 -12.18
C ALA A 69 20.39 -17.16 -11.30
N GLU A 70 20.50 -15.96 -11.89
CA GLU A 70 20.78 -14.74 -11.15
C GLU A 70 19.73 -14.45 -10.08
N LEU A 71 18.44 -14.61 -10.41
CA LEU A 71 17.35 -14.36 -9.46
C LEU A 71 17.35 -15.37 -8.31
N GLU A 72 17.63 -16.65 -8.58
CA GLU A 72 17.79 -17.67 -7.54
C GLU A 72 19.00 -17.42 -6.63
N GLU A 73 20.11 -16.92 -7.20
CA GLU A 73 21.27 -16.48 -6.42
C GLU A 73 20.93 -15.30 -5.52
N MET A 74 20.21 -14.29 -6.02
CA MET A 74 19.77 -13.15 -5.20
C MET A 74 18.86 -13.57 -4.05
N LEU A 75 17.90 -14.48 -4.31
CA LEU A 75 17.03 -15.04 -3.27
C LEU A 75 17.85 -15.78 -2.20
N THR A 76 18.81 -16.60 -2.62
CA THR A 76 19.69 -17.33 -1.70
C THR A 76 20.57 -16.38 -0.90
N SER A 77 21.14 -15.36 -1.54
CA SER A 77 21.96 -14.33 -0.89
C SER A 77 21.17 -13.56 0.16
N PHE A 78 19.89 -13.28 -0.10
CA PHE A 78 19.00 -12.68 0.87
C PHE A 78 18.84 -13.55 2.12
N GLU A 79 18.54 -14.85 1.96
CA GLU A 79 18.36 -15.79 3.08
C GLU A 79 19.65 -16.02 3.89
N LEU A 80 20.81 -15.91 3.23
CA LEU A 80 22.12 -15.97 3.90
C LEU A 80 22.44 -14.69 4.69
N THR A 81 21.97 -13.53 4.20
CA THR A 81 22.27 -12.22 4.78
C THR A 81 21.31 -11.84 5.89
N TYR A 82 20.03 -12.18 5.74
CA TYR A 82 18.95 -11.77 6.64
C TYR A 82 18.27 -12.99 7.26
N SER A 83 18.27 -13.07 8.59
CA SER A 83 17.50 -14.08 9.30
C SER A 83 16.00 -13.81 9.19
N LEU A 84 15.27 -14.69 8.50
CA LEU A 84 13.81 -14.59 8.40
C LEU A 84 13.13 -14.65 9.78
N ALA A 85 13.72 -15.40 10.72
CA ALA A 85 13.22 -15.48 12.09
C ALA A 85 13.35 -14.15 12.83
N GLU A 86 14.49 -13.45 12.68
CA GLU A 86 14.68 -12.13 13.29
C GLU A 86 13.76 -11.09 12.67
N LEU A 87 13.55 -11.14 11.35
CA LEU A 87 12.61 -10.28 10.65
C LEU A 87 11.16 -10.50 11.15
N HIS A 88 10.75 -11.75 11.37
CA HIS A 88 9.42 -12.08 11.90
C HIS A 88 9.18 -11.63 13.35
N LEU A 89 10.21 -11.34 14.12
CA LEU A 89 10.08 -10.83 15.49
C LEU A 89 9.82 -9.32 15.53
N ILE A 90 10.01 -8.61 14.41
CA ILE A 90 9.78 -7.17 14.31
C ILE A 90 8.28 -6.93 14.13
N ILE A 91 7.55 -6.71 15.23
CA ILE A 91 6.08 -6.56 15.20
C ILE A 91 5.65 -5.11 15.36
N ASP A 92 6.20 -4.36 16.32
CA ASP A 92 5.77 -2.99 16.65
C ASP A 92 6.82 -1.96 16.20
N LEU A 93 6.47 -1.15 15.19
CA LEU A 93 7.31 -0.08 14.64
C LEU A 93 6.79 1.28 15.14
N ARG A 94 6.99 1.56 16.43
CA ARG A 94 6.70 2.91 16.93
C ARG A 94 7.62 3.93 16.23
N PRO A 95 7.12 5.13 15.89
CA PRO A 95 7.92 6.18 15.25
C PRO A 95 9.21 6.52 16.02
N GLU A 96 9.18 6.40 17.35
CA GLU A 96 10.36 6.59 18.21
C GLU A 96 11.46 5.54 17.99
N ASP A 97 11.08 4.36 17.51
CA ASP A 97 11.93 3.18 17.35
C ASP A 97 12.38 2.98 15.89
N VAL A 98 12.09 3.90 14.96
CA VAL A 98 12.49 3.76 13.54
C VAL A 98 14.00 3.58 13.38
N ALA A 99 14.80 4.23 14.24
CA ALA A 99 16.26 4.03 14.30
C ALA A 99 16.66 2.62 14.80
N ASN A 100 15.75 1.90 15.46
CA ASN A 100 15.99 0.58 16.05
C ASN A 100 15.74 -0.58 15.07
N TYR A 101 15.29 -0.32 13.83
CA TYR A 101 15.01 -1.38 12.85
C TYR A 101 15.86 -1.31 11.55
N PRO A 102 17.19 -1.07 11.62
CA PRO A 102 18.04 -1.02 10.44
C PRO A 102 18.06 -2.36 9.69
N LEU A 103 17.85 -3.47 10.40
CA LEU A 103 17.74 -4.80 9.80
C LEU A 103 16.58 -4.88 8.80
N ARG A 104 15.39 -4.42 9.21
CA ARG A 104 14.19 -4.46 8.36
C ARG A 104 14.31 -3.55 7.15
N GLU A 105 14.79 -2.32 7.34
CA GLU A 105 14.94 -1.38 6.21
C GLU A 105 16.00 -1.87 5.22
N SER A 106 17.09 -2.45 5.71
CA SER A 106 18.13 -3.05 4.85
C SER A 106 17.57 -4.25 4.06
N ALA A 107 16.83 -5.14 4.74
CA ALA A 107 16.15 -6.26 4.09
C ALA A 107 15.13 -5.78 3.05
N LYS A 108 14.31 -4.79 3.38
CA LYS A 108 13.35 -4.19 2.43
C LYS A 108 14.07 -3.60 1.21
N ALA A 109 15.18 -2.89 1.40
CA ALA A 109 15.98 -2.37 0.30
C ALA A 109 16.52 -3.51 -0.60
N ALA A 110 17.00 -4.60 0.00
CA ALA A 110 17.50 -5.77 -0.73
C ALA A 110 16.42 -6.52 -1.54
N LEU A 111 15.14 -6.43 -1.18
CA LEU A 111 14.03 -6.99 -1.98
C LEU A 111 13.76 -6.19 -3.27
N THR A 112 14.10 -4.90 -3.31
CA THR A 112 13.84 -4.02 -4.46
C THR A 112 14.45 -4.53 -5.77
N PRO A 113 15.75 -4.86 -5.85
CA PRO A 113 16.32 -5.37 -7.08
C PRO A 113 15.74 -6.75 -7.46
N ILE A 114 15.35 -7.59 -6.48
CA ILE A 114 14.74 -8.91 -6.72
C ILE A 114 13.39 -8.75 -7.43
N VAL A 115 12.52 -7.85 -6.96
CA VAL A 115 11.20 -7.63 -7.59
C VAL A 115 11.33 -6.98 -8.97
N THR A 116 12.29 -6.07 -9.15
CA THR A 116 12.59 -5.47 -10.46
C THR A 116 13.00 -6.54 -11.47
N GLN A 117 13.91 -7.43 -11.09
CA GLN A 117 14.36 -8.53 -11.96
C GLN A 117 13.22 -9.52 -12.24
N LEU A 118 12.39 -9.85 -11.24
CA LEU A 118 11.21 -10.69 -11.43
C LEU A 118 10.22 -10.08 -12.43
N ASN A 119 10.00 -8.77 -12.39
CA ASN A 119 9.13 -8.08 -13.34
C ASN A 119 9.72 -8.05 -14.77
N ALA A 120 11.03 -7.83 -14.89
CA ALA A 120 11.73 -7.91 -16.17
C ALA A 120 11.64 -9.31 -16.76
N LEU A 121 11.86 -10.35 -15.94
CA LEU A 121 11.75 -11.75 -16.34
C LEU A 121 10.37 -12.06 -16.95
N LYS A 122 9.29 -11.58 -16.32
CA LYS A 122 7.92 -11.76 -16.83
C LYS A 122 7.65 -11.05 -18.15
N ARG A 123 8.22 -9.85 -18.34
CA ARG A 123 7.92 -8.97 -19.48
C ARG A 123 8.79 -9.25 -20.69
N GLU A 124 10.03 -9.67 -20.48
CA GLU A 124 11.09 -9.63 -21.50
C GLU A 124 11.62 -11.00 -21.91
N THR A 125 11.20 -12.06 -21.23
CA THR A 125 11.71 -13.41 -21.49
C THR A 125 10.62 -14.41 -21.80
N ASN A 126 11.02 -15.54 -22.37
CA ASN A 126 10.15 -16.65 -22.72
C ASN A 126 9.81 -17.57 -21.52
N ILE A 127 9.92 -17.06 -20.29
CA ILE A 127 9.63 -17.84 -19.08
C ILE A 127 8.20 -18.38 -19.09
N THR A 128 8.04 -19.64 -18.66
CA THR A 128 6.71 -20.23 -18.49
C THR A 128 6.03 -19.66 -17.24
N GLN A 129 4.70 -19.58 -17.28
CA GLN A 129 3.92 -19.10 -16.13
C GLN A 129 4.19 -19.93 -14.86
N GLU A 130 4.30 -21.26 -15.01
CA GLU A 130 4.62 -22.18 -13.90
C GLU A 130 5.97 -21.82 -13.26
N LYS A 131 7.02 -21.63 -14.07
CA LYS A 131 8.35 -21.32 -13.54
C LYS A 131 8.40 -19.94 -12.90
N TYR A 132 7.70 -18.98 -13.49
CA TYR A 132 7.55 -17.65 -12.90
C TYR A 132 6.87 -17.71 -11.53
N ASP A 133 5.78 -18.49 -11.40
CA ASP A 133 5.03 -18.62 -10.16
C ASP A 133 5.85 -19.32 -9.06
N GLU A 134 6.68 -20.31 -9.40
CA GLU A 134 7.62 -20.92 -8.47
C GLU A 134 8.58 -19.89 -7.86
N ILE A 135 9.23 -19.09 -8.70
CA ILE A 135 10.22 -18.11 -8.25
C ILE A 135 9.52 -16.98 -7.48
N ARG A 136 8.34 -16.55 -7.95
CA ARG A 136 7.52 -15.57 -7.26
C ARG A 136 7.09 -16.05 -5.88
N ALA A 137 6.78 -17.33 -5.69
CA ALA A 137 6.46 -17.89 -4.39
C ALA A 137 7.64 -17.81 -3.41
N LYS A 138 8.87 -18.07 -3.88
CA LYS A 138 10.10 -17.86 -3.09
C LYS A 138 10.25 -16.39 -2.69
N TYR A 139 10.13 -15.47 -3.64
CA TYR A 139 10.14 -14.03 -3.35
C TYR A 139 9.07 -13.63 -2.33
N GLN A 140 7.84 -14.12 -2.46
CA GLN A 140 6.75 -13.82 -1.53
C GLN A 140 7.05 -14.31 -0.11
N HIS A 141 7.73 -15.44 0.04
CA HIS A 141 8.18 -15.92 1.35
C HIS A 141 9.09 -14.89 2.04
N LEU A 142 10.08 -14.36 1.32
CA LEU A 142 11.00 -13.33 1.84
C LEU A 142 10.29 -12.01 2.10
N SER A 143 9.40 -11.60 1.19
CA SER A 143 8.62 -10.37 1.33
C SER A 143 7.71 -10.39 2.56
N ARG A 144 7.08 -11.54 2.85
CA ARG A 144 6.28 -11.74 4.07
C ARG A 144 7.13 -11.68 5.34
N ALA A 145 8.35 -12.22 5.31
CA ALA A 145 9.27 -12.10 6.44
C ALA A 145 9.60 -10.63 6.75
N VAL A 146 9.83 -9.80 5.73
CA VAL A 146 10.02 -8.34 5.93
C VAL A 146 8.73 -7.65 6.41
N GLY A 147 7.59 -8.11 5.89
CA GLY A 147 6.24 -7.67 6.26
C GLY A 147 5.91 -6.23 5.86
N MET A 148 4.62 -5.91 5.88
CA MET A 148 4.08 -4.60 5.51
C MET A 148 3.74 -3.78 6.74
N ILE A 149 4.04 -2.48 6.72
CA ILE A 149 3.66 -1.59 7.83
C ILE A 149 2.18 -1.24 7.71
N ASN A 150 1.43 -1.51 8.77
CA ASN A 150 0.05 -1.10 8.94
C ASN A 150 -0.16 -0.55 10.35
N ARG A 151 -0.47 0.76 10.48
CA ARG A 151 -0.70 1.44 11.77
C ARG A 151 0.41 1.16 12.80
N ASN A 152 1.67 1.42 12.43
CA ASN A 152 2.86 1.19 13.27
C ASN A 152 3.10 -0.27 13.66
N LYS A 153 2.49 -1.23 12.97
CA LYS A 153 2.74 -2.65 13.14
C LYS A 153 3.19 -3.29 11.85
N VAL A 154 4.03 -4.31 11.94
CA VAL A 154 4.40 -5.14 10.79
C VAL A 154 3.42 -6.29 10.69
N ASP A 155 2.80 -6.40 9.53
CA ASP A 155 1.96 -7.53 9.13
C ASP A 155 2.78 -8.47 8.24
N HIS A 156 3.04 -9.67 8.74
CA HIS A 156 3.77 -10.73 8.03
C HIS A 156 2.85 -11.70 7.26
N THR A 157 1.53 -11.47 7.29
CA THR A 157 0.53 -12.39 6.71
C THR A 157 0.03 -11.96 5.34
N ARG A 158 0.30 -10.71 4.95
CA ARG A 158 -0.16 -10.11 3.68
C ARG A 158 0.90 -10.18 2.59
#